data_AF-A0AA41UK46-F1
#
_entry.id   AF-A0AA41UK46-F1
#
_cell.length_a   1.000
_cell.length_b   1.000
_cell.length_c   1.000
_cell.angle_alpha   90.00
_cell.angle_beta   90.00
_cell.angle_gamma   90.00
#
_symmetry.space_group_name_H-M   'P 1'
#
loop_
_entity.id
_entity.type
_entity.pdbx_description
1 polymer ?
#
loop_
_entity_poly.entity_id
_entity_poly.type
_entity_poly.pdbx_seq_one_letter_code
_entity_poly.pdbx_strand_id
1 'polypeptide(L)' 'MARRPPVAKGKYVSKKCPECYAYVPLEAKACPSCKVRLGPVNDHGMADRLTNWRGYIVCIALWLFLALYVKWAFF' A
#
# COMPACT_ATOMS: atom_id res chain seq x y z
N MET A 1 -8.09 7.56 6.85
CA MET A 1 -8.02 6.35 6.00
C MET A 1 -8.73 5.22 6.73
N ALA A 2 -9.95 4.90 6.30
CA ALA A 2 -10.78 3.85 6.90
C ALA A 2 -10.24 2.47 6.53
N ARG A 3 -9.88 1.66 7.52
CA ARG A 3 -9.53 0.24 7.32
C ARG A 3 -10.84 -0.50 7.03
N ARG A 4 -11.00 -1.09 5.84
CA ARG A 4 -12.11 -2.03 5.57
C ARG A 4 -11.91 -3.28 6.44
N PRO A 5 -12.98 -3.84 7.04
CA PRO A 5 -12.89 -5.07 7.83
C PRO A 5 -12.52 -6.26 6.91
N PRO A 6 -11.73 -7.23 7.41
CA PRO A 6 -11.31 -8.39 6.61
C PRO A 6 -12.50 -9.31 6.30
N VAL A 7 -12.69 -9.64 5.01
CA VAL A 7 -13.72 -10.61 4.57
C VAL A 7 -13.35 -12.01 5.07
N ALA A 8 -14.33 -12.70 5.64
CA ALA A 8 -14.19 -13.98 6.33
C ALA A 8 -13.54 -15.08 5.46
N LYS A 9 -12.57 -15.79 6.06
CA LYS A 9 -11.90 -16.98 5.50
C LYS A 9 -12.96 -18.02 5.12
N GLY A 10 -13.16 -18.26 3.82
CA GLY A 10 -14.09 -19.32 3.38
C GLY A 10 -14.51 -19.32 1.91
N LYS A 11 -14.31 -18.24 1.14
CA LYS A 11 -14.74 -18.18 -0.29
C LYS A 11 -13.63 -18.17 -1.34
N TYR A 12 -12.38 -17.92 -0.97
CA TYR A 12 -11.28 -17.73 -1.94
C TYR A 12 -10.06 -18.58 -1.55
N VAL A 13 -9.53 -19.35 -2.51
CA VAL A 13 -8.34 -20.23 -2.33
C VAL A 13 -7.04 -19.45 -2.54
N SER A 14 -7.07 -18.41 -3.38
CA SER A 14 -5.94 -17.54 -3.68
C SER A 14 -6.41 -16.09 -3.81
N LYS A 15 -5.52 -15.14 -3.55
CA LYS A 15 -5.75 -13.71 -3.72
C LYS A 15 -4.90 -13.17 -4.85
N LYS A 16 -5.45 -12.26 -5.65
CA LYS A 16 -4.71 -11.62 -6.75
C LYS A 16 -3.98 -10.39 -6.26
N CYS A 17 -2.70 -10.23 -6.61
CA CYS A 17 -1.94 -9.03 -6.29
C CYS A 17 -2.45 -7.84 -7.13
N PRO A 18 -2.73 -6.67 -6.53
CA PRO A 18 -3.19 -5.49 -7.28
C PRO A 18 -2.13 -4.86 -8.17
N GLU A 19 -0.84 -5.15 -7.94
CA GLU A 19 0.27 -4.55 -8.69
C GLU A 19 0.70 -5.46 -9.86
N CYS A 20 0.97 -6.75 -9.59
CA CYS A 20 1.48 -7.67 -10.61
C CYS A 20 0.45 -8.70 -11.09
N TYR A 21 -0.78 -8.67 -10.57
CA TYR A 21 -1.85 -9.62 -10.92
C TYR A 21 -1.51 -11.10 -10.68
N ALA A 22 -0.40 -11.41 -10.02
CA ALA A 22 -0.01 -12.76 -9.67
C ALA A 22 -0.97 -13.33 -8.61
N TYR A 23 -1.20 -14.65 -8.68
CA TYR A 23 -1.92 -15.39 -7.65
C TYR A 23 -1.00 -15.60 -6.45
N VAL A 24 -1.48 -15.20 -5.27
CA VAL A 24 -0.76 -15.25 -4.00
C VAL A 24 -1.61 -16.02 -2.99
N PRO A 25 -1.03 -16.82 -2.08
CA PRO A 25 -1.79 -17.50 -1.04
C PRO A 25 -2.46 -16.49 -0.09
N LEU A 26 -3.64 -16.84 0.45
CA LEU A 26 -4.46 -15.94 1.28
C LEU A 26 -3.69 -15.35 2.47
N GLU A 27 -2.91 -16.18 3.14
CA GLU A 27 -2.15 -15.85 4.36
C GLU A 27 -0.88 -15.02 4.08
N ALA A 28 -0.39 -14.97 2.84
CA ALA A 28 0.86 -14.30 2.54
C ALA A 28 0.71 -12.78 2.64
N LYS A 29 1.50 -12.17 3.54
CA LYS A 29 1.53 -10.72 3.79
C LYS A 29 2.35 -9.94 2.75
N ALA A 30 3.08 -10.63 1.89
CA ALA A 30 3.88 -10.06 0.81
C ALA A 30 3.72 -10.90 -0.46
N CYS A 31 3.71 -10.25 -1.62
CA CYS A 31 3.70 -10.95 -2.89
C CYS A 31 5.12 -11.48 -3.21
N PRO A 32 5.29 -12.75 -3.61
CA PRO A 32 6.61 -13.30 -3.96
C PRO A 32 7.19 -12.70 -5.24
N SER A 33 6.35 -12.19 -6.15
CA SER A 33 6.78 -11.62 -7.43
C SER A 33 7.18 -10.14 -7.30
N CYS A 34 6.28 -9.28 -6.82
CA CYS A 34 6.54 -7.83 -6.75
C CYS A 34 7.08 -7.37 -5.39
N LYS A 35 7.14 -8.26 -4.38
CA LYS A 35 7.57 -7.95 -2.99
C LYS A 35 6.77 -6.85 -2.30
N VAL A 36 5.68 -6.38 -2.89
CA VAL A 36 4.78 -5.40 -2.29
C VAL A 36 4.05 -6.06 -1.11
N ARG A 37 3.79 -5.27 -0.06
CA ARG A 37 3.01 -5.71 1.09
C ARG A 37 1.53 -5.73 0.71
N LEU A 38 0.90 -6.89 0.89
CA LEU A 38 -0.50 -7.12 0.52
C LEU A 38 -1.36 -7.17 1.78
N GLY A 39 -2.50 -6.50 1.73
CA GLY A 39 -3.52 -6.57 2.76
C GLY A 39 -4.40 -7.83 2.68
N PRO A 40 -5.49 -7.86 3.46
CA PRO A 40 -6.52 -8.89 3.36
C PRO A 40 -7.21 -8.90 1.99
N VAL A 41 -7.98 -9.95 1.71
CA VAL A 41 -8.78 -10.09 0.49
C VAL A 41 -9.96 -9.11 0.50
N ASN A 42 -10.13 -8.37 -0.59
CA ASN A 42 -11.33 -7.62 -0.93
C ASN A 42 -12.41 -8.55 -1.50
N ASP A 43 -13.68 -8.12 -1.46
CA ASP A 43 -14.84 -8.88 -1.97
C ASP A 43 -14.70 -9.35 -3.43
N HIS A 44 -13.85 -8.69 -4.22
CA HIS A 44 -13.54 -9.03 -5.61
C HIS A 44 -12.39 -10.05 -5.78
N GLY A 45 -11.90 -10.69 -4.71
CA GLY A 45 -10.78 -11.65 -4.77
C GLY A 45 -9.40 -11.02 -4.97
N MET A 46 -9.29 -9.69 -4.89
CA MET A 46 -8.04 -8.93 -4.97
C MET A 46 -7.51 -8.62 -3.57
N ALA A 47 -6.19 -8.58 -3.39
CA ALA A 47 -5.60 -8.14 -2.14
C ALA A 47 -5.72 -6.61 -1.98
N ASP A 48 -6.00 -6.15 -0.75
CA ASP A 48 -6.08 -4.72 -0.45
C ASP A 48 -4.71 -4.03 -0.61
N ARG A 49 -4.73 -2.79 -1.14
CA ARG A 49 -3.52 -2.02 -1.43
C ARG A 49 -3.04 -1.34 -0.16
N LEU A 50 -1.89 -1.77 0.36
CA LEU A 50 -1.32 -1.15 1.54
C LEU A 50 -0.73 0.22 1.17
N THR A 51 -1.28 1.29 1.73
CA THR A 51 -0.85 2.67 1.46
C THR A 51 0.66 2.81 1.66
N ASN A 52 1.35 3.40 0.68
CA ASN A 52 2.81 3.50 0.70
C ASN A 52 3.27 4.69 1.58
N TRP A 53 3.36 4.45 2.90
CA TRP A 53 3.75 5.46 3.89
C TRP A 53 5.11 6.12 3.62
N ARG A 54 6.05 5.37 3.04
CA ARG A 54 7.38 5.89 2.69
C ARG A 54 7.31 7.04 1.69
N GLY A 55 6.42 6.92 0.68
CA GLY A 55 6.24 7.97 -0.32
C GLY A 55 5.66 9.25 0.28
N TYR A 56 4.69 9.12 1.20
CA TYR A 56 4.11 10.27 1.89
C TYR A 56 5.13 11.02 2.76
N ILE A 57 5.98 10.30 3.50
CA ILE A 57 7.02 10.91 4.34
C ILE A 57 8.00 11.71 3.47
N VAL A 58 8.43 11.14 2.34
CA VAL A 58 9.35 11.81 1.41
C VAL A 58 8.70 13.06 0.79
N CYS A 59 7.44 12.97 0.36
CA CYS A 59 6.70 14.15 -0.12
C CYS A 59 6.63 15.26 0.92
N ILE A 60 6.27 14.95 2.17
CA ILE A 60 6.19 15.94 3.25
C ILE A 60 7.56 16.55 3.53
N ALA A 61 8.62 15.73 3.55
CA ALA A 61 9.98 16.20 3.76
C ALA A 61 10.43 17.17 2.65
N LEU A 62 10.15 16.87 1.37
CA LEU A 62 10.46 17.77 0.25
C LEU A 62 9.72 19.10 0.36
N TRP A 63 8.45 19.06 0.75
CA TRP A 63 7.65 20.27 0.96
C TRP A 63 8.20 21.16 2.08
N LEU A 64 8.58 20.57 3.22
CA LEU A 64 9.21 21.30 4.32
C LEU A 64 10.56 21.88 3.92
N PHE A 65 11.37 21.10 3.21
CA PHE A 65 12.69 21.54 2.74
C PHE A 65 12.56 22.73 1.77
N LEU A 66 11.60 22.65 0.85
CA LEU A 66 11.29 23.75 -0.08
C LEU A 66 10.83 25.00 0.68
N ALA A 67 9.93 24.86 1.65
CA ALA A 67 9.43 25.98 2.44
C ALA A 67 10.55 26.68 3.23
N LEU A 68 11.45 25.90 3.85
CA LEU A 68 12.62 26.43 4.56
C LEU A 68 13.59 27.14 3.61
N TYR A 69 13.82 26.58 2.42
CA TYR A 69 14.67 27.18 1.40
C TYR A 69 14.13 28.52 0.93
N VAL A 70 12.83 28.61 0.61
CA VAL A 70 12.18 29.86 0.20
C VAL A 70 12.26 30.91 1.31
N LYS A 71 12.02 30.51 2.57
CA LYS A 71 12.13 31.40 3.74
C LYS A 71 13.56 31.85 4.06
N TRP A 72 14.58 31.20 3.51
CA TRP A 72 15.98 31.58 3.66
C TRP A 72 16.49 32.40 2.47
N ALA A 73 16.01 32.08 1.26
CA ALA A 73 16.45 32.75 0.03
C ALA A 73 15.76 34.10 -0.20
N PHE A 74 14.51 34.26 0.27
CA PHE A 74 13.70 35.45 0.01
C PHE A 74 13.43 36.32 1.24
N PHE A 75 13.76 35.86 2.45
CA PHE A 75 13.63 36.59 3.71
C PHE A 75 14.94 36.54 4.50
#